data_AF-A0A356T1Q0-F1
#
_entry.id   AF-A0A356T1Q0-F1
#
_cell.length_a   1.000
_cell.length_b   1.000
_cell.length_c   1.000
_cell.angle_alpha   90.00
_cell.angle_beta   90.00
_cell.angle_gamma   90.00
#
_symmetry.space_group_name_H-M   'P 1'
#
loop_
_entity.id
_entity.type
_entity.pdbx_description
1 polymer ?
#
loop_
_entity_poly.entity_id
_entity_poly.type
_entity_poly.pdbx_seq_one_letter_code
_entity_poly.pdbx_strand_id
1 'polypeptide(L)'
;KQLVEMHGGRIAVHSEGPGRGATFRLELPRADVEACAHIAAPGRDAAVEESQARPLRVILVEDQDDVREMLALLLNRWGHVVEEAEDG
;
A
#
# COMPACT_ATOMS: atom_id res chain seq x y z
N LYS A 1 -9.48 12.92 -13.62
CA LYS A 1 -10.86 13.24 -13.19
C LYS A 1 -11.56 12.01 -12.61
N GLN A 2 -11.76 10.94 -13.40
CA GLN A 2 -12.44 9.71 -12.95
C GLN A 2 -11.87 9.09 -11.67
N LEU A 3 -10.54 8.99 -11.53
CA LEU A 3 -9.90 8.48 -10.31
C LEU A 3 -10.31 9.25 -9.05
N VAL A 4 -10.36 10.58 -9.11
CA VAL A 4 -10.70 11.41 -7.96
C VAL A 4 -12.18 11.27 -7.59
N GLU A 5 -13.06 11.20 -8.59
CA GLU A 5 -14.50 11.00 -8.40
C GLU A 5 -14.82 9.62 -7.82
N MET A 6 -14.12 8.57 -8.27
CA MET A 6 -14.25 7.22 -7.71
C MET A 6 -13.88 7.16 -6.22
N HIS A 7 -12.96 8.02 -5.77
CA HIS A 7 -12.59 8.15 -4.35
C HIS A 7 -13.49 9.12 -3.58
N GLY A 8 -14.62 9.54 -4.15
CA GLY A 8 -15.55 10.49 -3.53
C GLY A 8 -15.01 11.91 -3.42
N GLY A 9 -13.93 12.23 -4.14
CA GLY A 9 -13.30 13.55 -4.15
C GLY A 9 -13.71 14.43 -5.32
N ARG A 10 -13.13 15.63 -5.35
CA ARG A 10 -13.29 16.62 -6.41
C ARG A 10 -11.93 17.08 -6.92
N ILE A 11 -11.86 17.37 -8.22
CA ILE A 11 -10.68 17.93 -8.87
C ILE A 11 -11.05 19.20 -9.65
N ALA A 12 -10.24 20.25 -9.49
CA ALA A 12 -10.36 21.50 -10.23
C ALA A 12 -9.00 21.86 -10.86
N VAL A 13 -9.05 22.60 -11.97
CA VAL A 13 -7.86 23.11 -12.66
C VAL A 13 -8.03 24.61 -12.91
N HIS A 14 -6.96 25.36 -12.71
CA HIS A 14 -6.90 26.79 -13.00
C HIS A 14 -5.63 27.11 -13.79
N SER A 15 -5.75 27.94 -14.82
CA SER A 15 -4.63 28.43 -15.63
C SER A 15 -4.93 29.85 -16.09
N GLU A 16 -3.91 30.71 -16.10
CA GLU A 16 -3.99 32.08 -16.62
C GLU A 16 -3.86 32.15 -18.16
N GLY A 17 -3.69 31.00 -18.83
CA GLY A 17 -3.58 30.89 -20.28
C GLY A 17 -2.31 30.17 -20.77
N PRO A 18 -2.14 30.03 -22.10
CA PRO A 18 -1.01 29.32 -22.68
C PRO A 18 0.35 29.85 -22.21
N GLY A 19 1.26 28.95 -21.84
CA GLY A 19 2.61 29.30 -21.37
C GLY A 19 2.69 29.85 -19.94
N ARG A 20 1.57 29.97 -19.22
CA ARG A 20 1.52 30.46 -17.82
C ARG A 20 1.45 29.35 -16.76
N GLY A 21 1.49 28.09 -17.21
CA GLY A 21 1.31 26.93 -16.34
C GLY A 21 -0.15 26.73 -15.91
N ALA A 22 -0.37 25.70 -15.10
CA ALA A 22 -1.68 25.38 -14.55
C ALA A 22 -1.54 24.83 -13.13
N THR A 23 -2.50 25.17 -12.26
CA THR A 23 -2.62 24.62 -10.91
C THR A 23 -3.78 23.63 -10.88
N PHE A 24 -3.50 22.42 -10.43
CA PHE A 24 -4.50 21.38 -10.19
C PHE A 24 -4.73 21.29 -8.68
N ARG A 25 -6.01 21.34 -8.27
CA ARG A 25 -6.42 21.18 -6.88
C ARG A 25 -7.25 19.93 -6.74
N LEU A 26 -6.84 19.04 -5.85
CA LEU A 26 -7.57 17.83 -5.49
C LEU A 26 -8.08 17.98 -4.05
N GLU A 27 -9.35 17.67 -3.86
CA GLU A 27 -10.01 17.62 -2.56
C GLU A 27 -10.53 16.19 -2.39
N LEU A 28 -10.05 15.48 -1.38
CA LEU A 28 -10.47 14.11 -1.08
C LEU A 28 -11.12 14.08 0.30
N PRO A 29 -12.15 13.23 0.52
CA PRO A 29 -12.65 12.96 1.86
C PRO A 29 -11.49 12.58 2.78
N ARG A 30 -11.44 13.21 3.96
CA ARG A 30 -10.43 12.86 4.97
C ARG A 30 -10.68 11.42 5.40
N ALA A 31 -9.65 10.58 5.30
CA ALA A 31 -9.74 9.22 5.79
C ALA A 31 -9.98 9.22 7.31
N ASP A 32 -10.92 8.39 7.75
CA ASP A 32 -11.12 8.12 9.17
C ASP A 32 -9.92 7.31 9.69
N VAL A 33 -9.27 7.81 10.73
CA VAL A 33 -8.05 7.21 11.29
C VAL A 33 -8.36 5.84 11.89
N GLU A 34 -9.58 5.62 12.41
CA GLU A 34 -10.02 4.30 12.88
C GLU A 34 -10.23 3.32 11.71
N ALA A 35 -10.77 3.76 10.58
CA ALA A 35 -10.92 2.91 9.40
C ALA A 35 -9.57 2.56 8.74
N CYS A 36 -8.59 3.48 8.78
CA CYS A 36 -7.23 3.21 8.32
C CYS A 36 -6.47 2.21 9.21
N ALA A 37 -6.81 2.12 10.50
CA ALA A 37 -6.23 1.11 11.39
C ALA A 37 -6.67 -0.32 11.03
N HIS A 38 -7.86 -0.49 10.44
CA HIS A 38 -8.35 -1.80 9.96
C HIS A 38 -7.79 -2.23 8.60
N ILE A 39 -7.12 -1.35 7.86
CA ILE A 39 -6.43 -1.72 6.61
C ILE A 39 -5.04 -2.32 6.92
N ALA A 40 -4.53 -2.13 8.14
CA ALA A 40 -3.36 -2.82 8.64
C ALA A 40 -3.74 -4.20 9.21
N ALA A 41 -3.63 -5.22 8.34
CA ALA A 41 -3.64 -6.65 8.59
C ALA A 41 -5.01 -7.35 8.84
N PRO A 42 -5.22 -8.54 8.25
CA PRO A 42 -6.30 -9.41 8.67
C PRO A 42 -5.96 -9.95 10.06
N GLY A 43 -6.65 -9.42 11.06
CA GLY A 43 -6.82 -10.02 12.39
C GLY A 43 -5.62 -9.90 13.34
N ARG A 44 -5.71 -8.96 14.27
CA ARG A 44 -5.35 -9.18 15.68
C ARG A 44 -5.80 -7.99 16.53
N ASP A 45 -6.96 -8.15 17.15
CA ASP A 45 -7.23 -7.49 18.43
C ASP A 45 -6.21 -7.99 19.47
N ALA A 46 -5.90 -7.09 20.39
CA ALA A 46 -5.09 -7.23 21.61
C ALA A 46 -3.59 -6.95 21.50
N ALA A 47 -3.25 -5.79 22.08
CA ALA A 47 -1.99 -5.45 22.73
C ALA A 47 -0.72 -5.49 21.87
N VAL A 48 -0.13 -4.30 21.72
CA VAL A 48 1.28 -4.11 21.45
C VAL A 48 2.07 -4.71 22.62
N GLU A 49 2.29 -6.02 22.58
CA GLU A 49 3.57 -6.57 23.00
C GLU A 49 4.38 -6.76 21.73
N GLU A 50 5.65 -6.34 21.74
CA GLU A 50 6.67 -6.83 20.81
C GLU A 50 6.81 -8.34 21.00
N SER A 51 5.80 -9.10 20.61
CA SER A 51 5.94 -10.51 20.32
C SER A 51 6.92 -10.55 19.16
N GLN A 52 8.16 -10.94 19.45
CA GLN A 52 9.10 -11.42 18.45
C GLN A 52 8.31 -12.20 17.42
N ALA A 53 8.16 -11.62 16.22
CA ALA A 53 7.30 -12.17 15.19
C ALA A 53 7.75 -13.62 14.99
N ARG A 54 6.88 -14.57 15.30
CA ARG A 54 7.24 -15.99 15.17
C ARG A 54 7.56 -16.25 13.70
N PRO A 55 8.59 -17.05 13.39
CA PRO A 55 8.87 -17.43 12.01
C PRO A 55 7.60 -18.01 11.37
N LEU A 56 7.24 -17.48 10.20
CA LEU A 56 6.09 -17.92 9.41
C LEU A 56 6.62 -18.60 8.15
N ARG A 57 5.84 -19.53 7.59
CA ARG A 57 6.06 -20.06 6.24
C ARG A 57 5.20 -19.26 5.27
N VAL A 58 5.83 -18.63 4.30
CA VAL A 58 5.21 -17.69 3.37
C VAL A 58 5.41 -18.21 1.95
N ILE A 59 4.33 -18.31 1.17
CA ILE A 59 4.41 -18.50 -0.28
C ILE A 59 4.34 -17.12 -0.91
N LEU A 60 5.37 -16.72 -1.64
CA LEU A 60 5.47 -15.45 -2.35
C LEU A 60 5.22 -15.68 -3.83
N VAL A 61 4.08 -15.20 -4.33
CA VAL A 61 3.74 -15.21 -5.75
C VAL A 61 3.90 -13.80 -6.29
N GLU A 62 4.86 -13.59 -7.19
CA GLU A 62 5.22 -12.28 -7.74
C GLU A 62 5.77 -12.43 -9.16
N ASP A 63 5.19 -11.69 -10.10
CA ASP A 63 5.42 -11.84 -11.55
C ASP A 63 6.66 -11.08 -12.04
N GLN A 64 7.20 -10.19 -11.21
CA GLN A 64 8.40 -9.41 -11.50
C GLN A 64 9.62 -9.91 -10.69
N ASP A 65 10.63 -10.45 -11.38
CA ASP A 65 11.82 -11.07 -10.77
C ASP A 65 12.54 -10.20 -9.73
N ASP A 66 12.88 -8.96 -10.08
CA ASP A 66 13.59 -8.04 -9.17
C ASP A 66 12.79 -7.75 -7.89
N VAL A 67 11.46 -7.69 -8.01
CA VAL A 67 10.55 -7.43 -6.90
C VAL A 67 10.44 -8.66 -6.02
N ARG A 68 10.30 -9.84 -6.63
CA ARG A 68 10.24 -11.13 -5.93
C ARG A 68 11.50 -11.38 -5.10
N GLU A 69 12.68 -11.16 -5.69
CA GLU A 69 13.96 -11.32 -5.00
C GLU A 69 14.10 -10.35 -3.81
N MET A 70 13.76 -9.07 -4.01
CA MET A 70 13.81 -8.06 -2.95
C MET A 70 12.85 -8.42 -1.79
N LEU A 71 11.63 -8.85 -2.09
CA LEU A 71 10.62 -9.21 -1.09
C LEU A 71 11.03 -10.49 -0.32
N ALA A 72 11.54 -11.50 -1.02
CA ALA A 72 12.06 -12.71 -0.42
C ALA A 72 13.20 -12.40 0.56
N LEU A 73 14.14 -11.52 0.16
CA LEU A 73 15.24 -11.09 1.02
C LEU A 73 14.74 -10.40 2.30
N LEU A 74 13.76 -9.51 2.20
CA LEU A 74 13.19 -8.79 3.34
C LEU A 74 12.47 -9.73 4.31
N LEU A 75 11.63 -10.64 3.78
CA LEU A 75 10.88 -11.61 4.58
C LEU A 75 11.80 -12.61 5.30
N ASN A 76 12.84 -13.10 4.61
CA ASN A 76 13.86 -13.93 5.24
C ASN A 76 14.63 -13.17 6.33
N ARG A 77 14.96 -11.89 6.10
CA ARG A 77 15.62 -11.04 7.10
C ARG A 77 14.75 -10.80 8.34
N TRP A 78 13.44 -10.79 8.19
CA TRP A 78 12.48 -10.72 9.30
C TRP A 78 12.26 -12.08 9.99
N GLY A 79 12.95 -13.13 9.56
CA GLY A 79 12.94 -14.45 10.18
C GLY A 79 11.86 -15.38 9.65
N HIS A 80 11.22 -15.07 8.52
CA HIS A 80 10.27 -15.97 7.86
C HIS A 80 10.98 -16.95 6.92
N VAL A 81 10.31 -18.05 6.61
CA VAL A 81 10.72 -19.01 5.58
C VAL A 81 9.87 -18.74 4.35
N VAL A 82 10.51 -18.41 3.23
CA VAL A 82 9.84 -18.01 2.00
C VAL A 82 9.99 -19.09 0.93
N GLU A 83 8.88 -19.47 0.30
CA GLU A 83 8.82 -20.26 -0.93
C GLU A 83 8.37 -19.33 -2.06
N GLU A 84 9.20 -19.15 -3.09
CA GLU A 84 8.94 -18.23 -4.21
C GLU A 84 8.26 -18.96 -5.37
N ALA A 85 7.32 -18.27 -6.03
CA ALA A 85 6.70 -18.70 -7.27
C ALA A 85 6.46 -17.48 -8.18
N GLU A 86 6.57 -17.69 -9.49
CA GLU A 86 6.26 -16.66 -10.50
C GLU A 86 4.74 -16.62 -10.77
N ASP A 87 4.08 -17.77 -10.68
CA ASP A 87 2.65 -17.96 -10.84
C ASP A 87 2.12 -19.02 -9.85
N GLY A 88 0.80 -19.19 -9.78
CA GLY A 88 0.11 -20.06 -8.80
C GLY A 88 -0.68 -21.19 -9.42
#